data_AF-A0A6B3EFA9-F1
#
_entry.id   AF-A0A6B3EFA9-F1
#
_cell.length_a   1.000
_cell.length_b   1.000
_cell.length_c   1.000
_cell.angle_alpha   90.00
_cell.angle_beta   90.00
_cell.angle_gamma   90.00
#
_symmetry.space_group_name_H-M   'P 1'
#
loop_
_entity.id
_entity.type
_entity.pdbx_description
1 polymer ?
#
loop_
_entity_poly.entity_id
_entity_poly.type
_entity_poly.pdbx_seq_one_letter_code
_entity_poly.pdbx_strand_id
1 'polypeptide(L)'
;VPTAKDVDGANPLSLGRLTAGLAAFAPATAEAVITLLDHYEVPLRGARTVVVGRSTVVGKPLAQLLLARDATVTVCHSRTRDLPSVTREADVLIAAA
;
A
#
# COMPACT_ATOMS: atom_id res chain seq x y z
N VAL A 1 -11.89 -14.96 -10.72
CA VAL A 1 -11.98 -15.77 -9.48
C VAL A 1 -12.97 -15.09 -8.55
N PRO A 2 -13.94 -15.80 -7.94
CA PRO A 2 -14.83 -15.20 -6.94
C PRO A 2 -14.00 -14.60 -5.79
N THR A 3 -14.44 -13.49 -5.19
CA THR A 3 -13.70 -12.80 -4.12
C THR A 3 -13.29 -13.71 -2.97
N ALA A 4 -14.19 -14.61 -2.55
CA ALA A 4 -13.93 -15.57 -1.48
C ALA A 4 -12.83 -16.61 -1.79
N LYS A 5 -12.41 -16.73 -3.05
CA LYS A 5 -11.35 -17.63 -3.52
C LYS A 5 -10.16 -16.89 -4.14
N ASP A 6 -10.20 -15.56 -4.14
CA ASP A 6 -9.17 -14.73 -4.75
C ASP A 6 -8.02 -14.49 -3.77
N VAL A 7 -7.30 -15.55 -3.45
CA VAL A 7 -6.22 -15.53 -2.44
C VAL A 7 -5.05 -14.61 -2.82
N ASP A 8 -4.93 -14.25 -4.10
CA ASP A 8 -3.95 -13.30 -4.59
C ASP A 8 -4.45 -11.83 -4.53
N GLY A 9 -5.72 -11.62 -4.18
CA GLY A 9 -6.33 -10.29 -3.99
C GLY A 9 -6.36 -9.38 -5.24
N ALA A 10 -5.96 -9.89 -6.40
CA ALA A 10 -5.70 -9.10 -7.61
C ALA A 10 -6.96 -8.83 -8.45
N ASN A 11 -8.10 -9.45 -8.14
CA ASN A 11 -9.31 -9.19 -8.90
C ASN A 11 -9.89 -7.78 -8.59
N PRO A 12 -10.53 -7.10 -9.56
CA PRO A 12 -11.05 -5.73 -9.34
C PRO A 12 -12.06 -5.59 -8.20
N LEU A 13 -12.87 -6.62 -7.95
CA LEU A 13 -13.84 -6.61 -6.85
C LEU A 13 -13.16 -6.77 -5.48
N SER A 14 -12.11 -7.59 -5.36
CA SER A 14 -11.28 -7.68 -4.16
C SER A 14 -10.61 -6.33 -3.86
N LEU A 15 -10.02 -5.71 -4.88
CA LEU A 15 -9.40 -4.39 -4.76
C LEU A 15 -10.42 -3.29 -4.38
N GLY A 16 -11.61 -3.33 -4.96
CA GLY A 16 -12.70 -2.41 -4.61
C GLY A 16 -13.16 -2.58 -3.16
N ARG A 17 -13.28 -3.83 -2.69
CA ARG A 17 -13.61 -4.13 -1.29
C ARG A 17 -12.51 -3.68 -0.34
N LEU A 18 -11.24 -3.95 -0.66
CA LEU A 18 -10.09 -3.48 0.10
C LEU A 18 -10.12 -1.94 0.26
N THR A 19 -10.33 -1.23 -0.85
CA THR A 19 -10.40 0.25 -0.86
C THR A 19 -11.58 0.77 -0.02
N ALA A 20 -12.69 0.04 0.02
CA ALA A 20 -13.86 0.38 0.83
C ALA A 20 -13.74 -0.08 2.30
N GLY A 21 -12.62 -0.67 2.72
CA GLY A 21 -12.45 -1.24 4.07
C GLY A 21 -13.33 -2.47 4.34
N LEU A 22 -13.82 -3.14 3.30
CA LEU A 22 -14.63 -4.36 3.39
C LEU A 22 -13.75 -5.61 3.34
N ALA A 23 -14.22 -6.69 3.97
CA ALA A 23 -13.50 -7.96 3.99
C ALA A 23 -13.20 -8.50 2.58
N ALA A 24 -11.92 -8.69 2.27
CA ALA A 24 -11.37 -9.32 1.07
C ALA A 24 -9.91 -9.70 1.34
N PHE A 25 -9.35 -10.62 0.54
CA PHE A 25 -7.90 -10.80 0.52
C PHE A 25 -7.24 -9.55 -0.05
N ALA A 26 -6.20 -9.06 0.63
CA ALA A 26 -5.35 -8.03 0.08
C ALA A 26 -4.36 -8.66 -0.93
N PRO A 27 -3.85 -7.88 -1.89
CA PRO A 27 -2.79 -8.37 -2.77
C PRO A 27 -1.57 -8.84 -1.97
N ALA A 28 -1.11 -10.05 -2.25
CA ALA A 28 -0.16 -10.77 -1.40
C ALA A 28 1.13 -9.99 -1.10
N THR A 29 1.69 -9.28 -2.09
CA THR A 29 2.88 -8.45 -1.89
C THR A 29 2.62 -7.23 -1.00
N ALA A 30 1.48 -6.56 -1.17
CA ALA A 30 1.12 -5.42 -0.33
C ALA A 30 0.86 -5.87 1.12
N GLU A 31 0.19 -7.00 1.30
CA GLU A 31 -0.03 -7.61 2.61
C GLU A 31 1.27 -8.05 3.28
N ALA A 32 2.21 -8.62 2.52
CA ALA A 32 3.51 -9.02 3.04
C ALA A 32 4.32 -7.82 3.57
N VAL A 33 4.33 -6.69 2.86
CA VAL A 33 4.99 -5.45 3.33
C VAL A 33 4.40 -5.01 4.67
N ILE A 34 3.08 -4.98 4.78
CA ILE A 34 2.40 -4.59 6.02
C ILE A 34 2.71 -5.57 7.16
N THR A 35 2.68 -6.86 6.87
CA THR A 35 2.99 -7.93 7.84
C THR A 35 4.41 -7.78 8.37
N LEU A 36 5.38 -7.45 7.50
CA LEU A 36 6.76 -7.19 7.92
C LEU A 36 6.86 -5.94 8.80
N LEU A 37 6.22 -4.84 8.40
CA LEU A 37 6.22 -3.61 9.20
C LEU A 37 5.63 -3.84 10.60
N ASP A 38 4.55 -4.62 10.69
CA ASP A 38 3.94 -5.00 11.97
C ASP A 38 4.85 -5.89 12.80
N HIS A 39 5.48 -6.89 12.17
CA HIS A 39 6.39 -7.82 12.84
C HIS A 39 7.58 -7.09 13.48
N TYR A 40 8.10 -6.05 12.83
CA TYR A 40 9.19 -5.22 13.33
C TYR A 40 8.70 -4.01 14.15
N GLU A 41 7.41 -3.94 14.47
CA GLU A 41 6.80 -2.89 15.29
C GLU A 41 7.10 -1.47 14.77
N VAL A 42 7.15 -1.30 13.44
CA VAL A 42 7.42 0.01 12.82
C VAL A 42 6.24 0.95 13.10
N PRO A 43 6.45 2.14 13.69
CA PRO A 43 5.36 3.04 14.01
C PRO A 43 4.77 3.67 12.74
N LEU A 44 3.57 3.25 12.35
CA LEU A 44 2.88 3.75 11.15
C LEU A 44 1.86 4.85 11.45
N ARG A 45 1.27 4.87 12.65
CA ARG A 45 0.24 5.84 13.02
C ARG A 45 0.83 7.25 13.04
N GLY A 46 0.31 8.12 12.17
CA GLY A 46 0.78 9.49 11.98
C GLY A 46 2.07 9.62 11.17
N ALA A 47 2.72 8.52 10.79
CA ALA A 47 3.95 8.55 10.00
C ALA A 47 3.70 9.00 8.56
N ARG A 48 4.68 9.70 7.97
CA ARG A 48 4.71 10.05 6.55
C ARG A 48 5.27 8.88 5.77
N THR A 49 4.40 8.15 5.10
CA THR A 49 4.76 7.03 4.23
C THR A 49 4.78 7.49 2.77
N VAL A 50 5.83 7.13 2.04
CA VAL A 50 5.94 7.41 0.61
C VAL A 50 6.03 6.09 -0.15
N VAL A 51 5.09 5.86 -1.06
CA VAL A 51 5.06 4.69 -1.94
C VAL A 51 5.44 5.13 -3.34
N VAL A 52 6.59 4.66 -3.85
CA VAL A 52 7.01 4.90 -5.22
C VAL A 52 6.55 3.74 -6.09
N GLY A 53 5.51 3.95 -6.88
CA GLY A 53 4.85 2.90 -7.66
C GLY A 53 3.33 2.92 -7.42
N ARG A 54 2.55 2.67 -8.47
CA ARG A 54 1.07 2.72 -8.42
C ARG A 54 0.39 1.60 -9.19
N SER A 55 1.04 0.44 -9.24
CA SER A 55 0.44 -0.77 -9.81
C SER A 55 -0.80 -1.17 -9.02
N THR A 56 -1.69 -1.94 -9.66
CA THR A 56 -2.92 -2.47 -9.02
C THR A 56 -2.63 -3.64 -8.09
N VAL A 57 -1.45 -4.26 -8.19
CA VAL A 57 -1.02 -5.41 -7.37
C VAL A 57 -0.16 -5.02 -6.18
N VAL A 58 0.54 -3.87 -6.20
CA VAL A 58 1.41 -3.45 -5.09
C VAL A 58 1.13 -2.02 -4.65
N GLY A 59 1.42 -1.02 -5.49
CA GLY A 59 1.46 0.38 -5.03
C GLY A 59 0.11 0.91 -4.52
N LYS A 60 -0.95 0.74 -5.30
CA LYS A 60 -2.31 1.18 -4.90
C LYS A 60 -2.87 0.42 -3.69
N PRO A 61 -2.86 -0.92 -3.66
CA PRO A 61 -3.37 -1.66 -2.50
C PRO A 61 -2.54 -1.39 -1.24
N LEU A 62 -1.20 -1.29 -1.36
CA LEU A 62 -0.34 -0.94 -0.23
C LEU A 62 -0.67 0.44 0.34
N ALA A 63 -0.91 1.43 -0.53
CA ALA A 63 -1.35 2.75 -0.07
C ALA A 63 -2.65 2.70 0.74
N GLN A 64 -3.62 1.86 0.34
CA GLN A 64 -4.86 1.67 1.11
C GLN A 64 -4.62 0.99 2.45
N LEU A 65 -3.75 -0.02 2.50
CA LEU A 65 -3.40 -0.68 3.74
C LEU A 65 -2.66 0.26 4.71
N LEU A 66 -1.74 1.10 4.22
CA LEU A 66 -1.06 2.10 5.04
C LEU A 66 -2.04 3.15 5.59
N LEU A 67 -3.00 3.60 4.78
CA LEU A 67 -4.09 4.48 5.24
C LEU A 67 -4.91 3.82 6.36
N ALA A 68 -5.21 2.53 6.25
CA ALA A 68 -5.91 1.78 7.29
C ALA A 68 -5.11 1.63 8.61
N ARG A 69 -3.82 2.00 8.61
CA ARG A 69 -2.92 2.05 9.77
C ARG A 69 -2.66 3.48 10.24
N ASP A 70 -3.53 4.41 9.86
CA ASP A 70 -3.46 5.82 10.20
C ASP A 70 -2.17 6.53 9.72
N ALA A 71 -1.51 6.01 8.67
CA ALA A 71 -0.38 6.70 8.06
C ALA A 71 -0.84 7.84 7.15
N THR A 72 -0.04 8.90 7.06
CA THR A 72 -0.15 9.88 5.96
C THR A 72 0.55 9.30 4.75
N VAL A 73 -0.15 9.11 3.63
CA VAL A 73 0.38 8.38 2.46
C VAL A 73 0.54 9.29 1.25
N THR A 74 1.74 9.33 0.67
CA THR A 74 2.01 9.96 -0.63
C THR A 74 2.36 8.90 -1.66
N VAL A 75 1.63 8.87 -2.78
CA VAL A 75 1.87 7.93 -3.89
C VAL A 75 2.61 8.63 -5.03
N CYS A 76 3.82 8.16 -5.30
CA CYS A 76 4.69 8.63 -6.37
C CYS A 76 4.70 7.69 -7.57
N HIS A 77 5.13 8.19 -8.73
CA HIS A 77 5.24 7.40 -9.96
C HIS A 77 6.17 8.09 -10.98
N SER A 78 6.35 7.49 -12.17
CA SER A 78 7.20 7.98 -13.27
C SER A 78 6.89 9.39 -13.81
N ARG A 79 5.84 10.03 -13.32
CA ARG A 79 5.43 11.41 -13.70
C ARG A 79 5.38 12.35 -12.50
N THR A 80 5.82 11.91 -11.31
CA THR A 80 5.95 12.75 -10.13
C THR A 80 7.11 13.72 -10.37
N ARG A 81 6.83 15.02 -10.24
CA ARG A 81 7.85 16.06 -10.34
C ARG A 81 8.66 16.06 -9.05
N ASP A 82 9.98 16.22 -9.19
CA ASP A 82 10.92 16.26 -8.06
C ASP A 82 10.74 15.09 -7.08
N LEU A 83 10.73 13.87 -7.64
CA LEU A 83 10.66 12.64 -6.85
C LEU A 83 11.68 12.60 -5.69
N PRO A 84 12.95 13.03 -5.86
CA PRO A 84 13.93 13.02 -4.76
C PRO A 84 13.52 13.88 -3.57
N SER A 85 12.85 15.02 -3.79
CA SER A 85 12.36 15.85 -2.69
C SER A 85 11.27 15.14 -1.91
N VAL A 86 10.27 14.58 -2.62
CA VAL A 86 9.14 13.87 -1.99
C VAL A 86 9.61 12.64 -1.19
N THR A 87 10.57 11.86 -1.70
CA THR A 87 11.05 10.65 -1.00
C THR A 87 11.91 10.96 0.22
N ARG A 88 12.52 12.15 0.32
CA ARG A 88 13.29 12.58 1.50
C ARG A 88 12.42 12.96 2.70
N GLU A 89 11.14 13.23 2.47
CA GLU A 89 10.17 13.56 3.52
C GLU A 89 9.56 12.32 4.20
N ALA A 90 9.96 11.11 3.77
CA ALA A 90 9.37 9.86 4.21
C ALA A 90 9.99 9.38 5.52
N ASP A 91 9.15 9.13 6.53
CA ASP A 91 9.53 8.32 7.70
C ASP A 91 9.68 6.84 7.29
N VAL A 92 8.82 6.40 6.35
CA VAL A 92 8.87 5.06 5.73
C VAL A 92 8.76 5.21 4.22
N LEU A 93 9.80 4.81 3.49
CA LEU A 93 9.84 4.80 2.04
C LEU A 93 9.68 3.37 1.51
N ILE A 94 8.70 3.14 0.65
CA ILE A 94 8.51 1.86 -0.04
C ILE A 94 8.69 2.05 -1.55
N ALA A 95 9.67 1.35 -2.12
CA ALA A 95 9.89 1.29 -3.56
C ALA A 95 9.21 0.06 -4.16
N ALA A 96 8.22 0.29 -5.02
CA ALA A 96 7.40 -0.72 -5.68
C ALA A 96 7.23 -0.40 -7.19
N ALA A 97 8.27 0.17 -7.79
CA ALA A 97 8.31 0.71 -9.14
C ALA A 97 8.96 -0.25 -10.14
#